data_AF-A0A7S3JIS8-F1
#
_entry.id   AF-A0A7S3JIS8-F1
#
_cell.length_a   1.000
_cell.length_b   1.000
_cell.length_c   1.000
_cell.angle_alpha   90.00
_cell.angle_beta   90.00
_cell.angle_gamma   90.00
#
_symmetry.space_group_name_H-M   'P 1'
#
loop_
_entity.id
_entity.type
_entity.pdbx_description
1 polymer ?
#
loop_
_entity_poly.entity_id
_entity_poly.type
_entity_poly.pdbx_seq_one_letter_code
_entity_poly.pdbx_strand_id
1 'polypeptide(L)'
;MCSFSWYPASVQKIFNILDEEQALKIIWEVLDEHHTERLLDFNQIPFRRVFMGILKQYYNVFKTADSSGNLDVIKKSNEILLMFSNLFKQMNPSVYPGFSFSWLELVSSPFFMPFMLKSSSDFDNHERWFKLQELLTALFLFFKENIYDNCTSSPALEKLFEGTLKLCLVVLHDYPEFFSMYYFELINHLPLYKTGDLRNSILAAYPKALRLPDPTVEIVKFEFANGQAEQDRQALLQYYVDEPDYYSLKTELDKYLSSKSEDCLIKIC
;
A
#
# COMPACT_ATOMS: atom_id res chain seq x y z
N MET A 1 -4.55 -20.37 26.77
CA MET A 1 -3.44 -19.67 27.43
C MET A 1 -2.16 -20.00 26.68
N CYS A 2 -1.86 -19.25 25.60
CA CYS A 2 -0.64 -19.44 24.81
C CYS A 2 0.54 -18.80 25.56
N SER A 3 1.64 -19.54 25.71
CA SER A 3 2.81 -19.09 26.46
C SER A 3 3.56 -17.99 25.71
N PHE A 4 3.67 -16.82 26.35
CA PHE A 4 4.37 -15.62 25.90
C PHE A 4 5.92 -15.75 25.88
N SER A 5 6.48 -16.91 25.54
CA SER A 5 7.93 -17.18 25.68
C SER A 5 8.82 -16.57 24.59
N TRP A 6 8.25 -15.81 23.65
CA TRP A 6 8.92 -15.43 22.40
C TRP A 6 9.37 -13.96 22.31
N TYR A 7 9.02 -13.14 23.30
CA TYR A 7 9.35 -11.71 23.31
C TYR A 7 10.62 -11.42 24.15
N PRO A 8 11.41 -10.39 23.82
CA PRO A 8 12.45 -9.86 24.72
C PRO A 8 11.85 -9.42 26.06
N ALA A 9 12.58 -9.57 27.18
CA ALA A 9 12.02 -9.35 28.53
C ALA A 9 11.37 -7.97 28.75
N SER A 10 11.85 -6.91 28.09
CA SER A 10 11.26 -5.57 28.14
C SER A 10 9.92 -5.46 27.41
N VAL A 11 9.74 -6.26 26.35
CA VAL A 11 8.56 -6.29 25.50
C VAL A 11 7.54 -7.30 26.01
N GLN A 12 7.98 -8.42 26.58
CA GLN A 12 7.15 -9.29 27.43
C GLN A 12 6.46 -8.48 28.54
N LYS A 13 7.17 -7.55 29.19
CA LYS A 13 6.58 -6.77 30.29
C LYS A 13 5.43 -5.85 29.86
N ILE A 14 5.47 -5.29 28.64
CA ILE A 14 4.40 -4.45 28.10
C ILE A 14 3.24 -5.32 27.62
N PHE A 15 3.55 -6.40 26.88
CA PHE A 15 2.53 -7.29 26.31
C PHE A 15 1.96 -8.35 27.28
N ASN A 16 2.54 -8.52 28.47
CA ASN A 16 1.94 -9.31 29.54
C ASN A 16 0.78 -8.56 30.23
N ILE A 17 0.58 -7.26 29.93
CA ILE A 17 -0.44 -6.40 30.52
C ILE A 17 -1.43 -5.88 29.46
N LEU A 18 -0.96 -5.60 28.24
CA LEU A 18 -1.77 -5.07 27.13
C LEU A 18 -1.65 -5.99 25.91
N ASP A 19 -2.71 -6.14 25.13
CA ASP A 19 -2.59 -6.82 23.83
C ASP A 19 -1.83 -5.96 22.79
N GLU A 20 -1.45 -6.56 21.65
CA GLU A 20 -0.64 -5.87 20.63
C GLU A 20 -1.33 -4.62 20.06
N GLU A 21 -2.65 -4.71 19.86
CA GLU A 21 -3.47 -3.63 19.31
C GLU A 21 -3.55 -2.44 20.28
N GLN A 22 -3.80 -2.71 21.56
CA GLN A 22 -3.86 -1.71 22.63
C GLN A 22 -2.53 -0.98 22.78
N ALA A 23 -1.40 -1.71 22.76
CA ALA A 23 -0.09 -1.08 22.87
C ALA A 23 0.18 -0.14 21.69
N LEU A 24 -0.12 -0.58 20.46
CA LEU A 24 0.04 0.24 19.26
C LEU A 24 -0.87 1.47 19.29
N LYS A 25 -2.11 1.29 19.74
CA LYS A 25 -3.08 2.38 19.91
C LYS A 25 -2.59 3.42 20.91
N ILE A 26 -2.09 3.01 22.07
CA ILE A 26 -1.54 3.95 23.08
C ILE A 26 -0.35 4.73 22.51
N ILE A 27 0.56 4.06 21.78
CA ILE A 27 1.70 4.74 21.17
C ILE A 27 1.22 5.78 20.14
N TRP A 28 0.18 5.45 19.37
CA TRP A 28 -0.44 6.37 18.43
C TRP A 28 -1.14 7.54 19.11
N GLU A 29 -1.90 7.31 20.18
CA GLU A 29 -2.55 8.38 20.96
C GLU A 29 -1.52 9.38 21.51
N VAL A 30 -0.38 8.89 22.00
CA VAL A 30 0.73 9.76 22.43
C VAL A 30 1.34 10.52 21.25
N LEU A 31 1.42 9.92 20.06
CA LEU A 31 1.85 10.62 18.85
C LEU A 31 0.86 11.73 18.48
N ASP A 32 -0.43 11.43 18.52
CA ASP A 32 -1.51 12.34 18.16
C ASP A 32 -1.56 13.56 19.09
N GLU A 33 -1.50 13.32 20.40
CA GLU A 33 -1.41 14.37 21.42
C GLU A 33 -0.14 15.21 21.21
N HIS A 34 1.02 14.57 21.06
CA HIS A 34 2.29 15.30 20.87
C HIS A 34 2.31 16.10 19.56
N HIS A 35 1.75 15.59 18.48
CA HIS A 35 1.64 16.29 17.20
C HIS A 35 0.70 17.51 17.30
N THR A 36 -0.44 17.32 17.95
CA THR A 36 -1.47 18.36 18.10
C THR A 36 -1.02 19.47 19.05
N GLU A 37 -0.38 19.14 20.16
CA GLU A 37 0.03 20.13 21.17
C GLU A 37 1.34 20.85 20.83
N ARG A 38 2.32 20.14 20.27
CA ARG A 38 3.66 20.72 20.04
C ARG A 38 3.80 21.44 18.70
N LEU A 39 2.96 21.11 17.71
CA LEU A 39 2.96 21.74 16.39
C LEU A 39 4.38 21.80 15.77
N LEU A 40 5.00 22.99 15.74
CA LEU A 40 6.34 23.20 15.18
C LEU A 40 7.46 22.48 15.96
N ASP A 41 7.24 22.21 17.24
CA ASP A 41 8.18 21.49 18.11
C ASP A 41 7.96 19.96 18.08
N PHE A 42 7.04 19.47 17.24
CA PHE A 42 6.82 18.04 17.07
C PHE A 42 8.11 17.35 16.58
N ASN A 43 8.52 16.33 17.32
CA ASN A 43 9.68 15.52 16.98
C ASN A 43 9.25 14.12 16.55
N GLN A 44 9.34 13.84 15.25
CA GLN A 44 8.99 12.55 14.67
C GLN A 44 9.94 11.40 15.02
N ILE A 45 11.17 11.69 15.47
CA ILE A 45 12.25 10.69 15.62
C ILE A 45 11.95 9.65 16.72
N PRO A 46 11.50 10.03 17.94
CA PRO A 46 11.19 9.07 18.99
C PRO A 46 10.12 8.05 18.56
N PHE A 47 9.03 8.54 17.97
CA PHE A 47 7.93 7.68 17.50
C PHE A 47 8.38 6.71 16.43
N ARG A 48 9.13 7.20 15.44
CA ARG A 48 9.74 6.33 14.42
C ARG A 48 10.60 5.25 15.03
N ARG A 49 11.46 5.59 16.00
CA ARG A 49 12.34 4.61 16.66
C ARG A 49 11.55 3.53 17.40
N VAL A 50 10.48 3.91 18.09
CA VAL A 50 9.59 2.96 18.77
C VAL A 50 8.95 2.02 17.76
N PHE A 51 8.26 2.53 16.74
CA PHE A 51 7.61 1.68 15.73
C PHE A 51 8.59 0.79 14.98
N MET A 52 9.73 1.34 14.54
CA MET A 52 10.78 0.57 13.86
C MET A 52 11.37 -0.52 14.76
N GLY A 53 11.55 -0.21 16.05
CA GLY A 53 12.02 -1.16 17.04
C GLY A 53 11.06 -2.33 17.25
N ILE A 54 9.76 -2.05 17.32
CA ILE A 54 8.71 -3.07 17.45
C ILE A 54 8.64 -3.92 16.17
N LEU A 55 8.59 -3.29 14.99
CA LEU A 55 8.62 -3.98 13.69
C LEU A 55 9.83 -4.92 13.56
N LYS A 56 11.02 -4.45 13.93
CA LYS A 56 12.24 -5.26 13.89
C LYS A 56 12.16 -6.49 14.81
N GLN A 57 11.55 -6.36 15.98
CA GLN A 57 11.38 -7.50 16.88
C GLN A 57 10.45 -8.55 16.28
N TYR A 58 9.29 -8.13 15.77
CA TYR A 58 8.37 -9.02 15.09
C TYR A 58 9.00 -9.68 13.87
N TYR A 59 9.71 -8.91 13.04
CA TYR A 59 10.47 -9.43 11.90
C TYR A 59 11.41 -10.58 12.30
N ASN A 60 12.16 -10.44 13.41
CA ASN A 60 13.07 -11.48 13.86
C ASN A 60 12.32 -12.76 14.25
N VAL A 61 11.20 -12.63 14.95
CA VAL A 61 10.32 -13.77 15.31
C VAL A 61 9.81 -14.45 14.03
N PHE A 62 9.34 -13.67 13.07
CA PHE A 62 8.76 -14.17 11.82
C PHE A 62 9.80 -14.94 10.99
N LYS A 63 11.01 -14.39 10.87
CA LYS A 63 12.11 -15.04 10.16
C LYS A 63 12.45 -16.41 10.75
N THR A 64 12.41 -16.55 12.08
CA THR A 64 12.63 -17.83 12.75
C THR A 64 11.46 -18.82 12.57
N ALA A 65 10.23 -18.32 12.58
CA ALA A 65 9.03 -19.12 12.38
C ALA A 65 8.90 -19.67 10.95
N ASP A 66 9.19 -18.84 9.94
CA ASP A 66 9.20 -19.22 8.53
C ASP A 66 10.18 -20.37 8.27
N SER A 67 11.35 -20.32 8.92
CA SER A 67 12.37 -21.36 8.83
C SER A 67 11.97 -22.68 9.52
N SER A 68 11.06 -22.62 10.50
CA SER A 68 10.61 -23.78 11.28
C SER A 68 9.24 -24.33 10.85
N GLY A 69 8.54 -23.66 9.93
CA GLY A 69 7.21 -24.06 9.45
C GLY A 69 6.10 -23.91 10.50
N ASN A 70 6.28 -23.04 11.50
CA ASN A 70 5.27 -22.86 12.55
C ASN A 70 4.10 -21.99 12.08
N LEU A 71 3.02 -22.65 11.64
CA LEU A 71 1.85 -22.00 11.04
C LEU A 71 1.16 -20.99 11.97
N ASP A 72 1.06 -21.28 13.27
CA ASP A 72 0.38 -20.40 14.23
C ASP A 72 1.13 -19.07 14.39
N VAL A 73 2.46 -19.14 14.42
CA VAL A 73 3.28 -17.93 14.47
C VAL A 73 3.16 -17.16 13.16
N ILE A 74 3.17 -17.82 12.00
CA ILE A 74 2.99 -17.14 10.71
C ILE A 74 1.62 -16.44 10.62
N LYS A 75 0.54 -17.08 11.08
CA LYS A 75 -0.79 -16.45 11.16
C LYS A 75 -0.79 -15.18 12.01
N LYS A 76 -0.28 -15.29 13.24
CA LYS A 76 -0.17 -14.14 14.15
C LYS A 76 0.72 -13.03 13.55
N SER A 77 1.73 -13.42 12.78
CA SER A 77 2.60 -12.48 12.06
C SER A 77 1.83 -11.65 11.04
N ASN A 78 1.00 -12.31 10.25
CA ASN A 78 0.14 -11.66 9.27
C ASN A 78 -0.81 -10.68 9.96
N GLU A 79 -1.49 -11.10 11.02
CA GLU A 79 -2.36 -10.22 11.82
C GLU A 79 -1.64 -8.96 12.29
N ILE A 80 -0.40 -9.11 12.79
CA ILE A 80 0.40 -7.97 13.25
C ILE A 80 0.77 -7.03 12.10
N LEU A 81 1.15 -7.56 10.94
CA LEU A 81 1.43 -6.73 9.76
C LEU A 81 0.19 -5.95 9.30
N LEU A 82 -0.99 -6.57 9.34
CA LEU A 82 -2.25 -5.90 8.99
C LEU A 82 -2.61 -4.82 10.03
N MET A 83 -2.39 -5.07 11.33
CA MET A 83 -2.54 -4.05 12.38
C MET A 83 -1.64 -2.84 12.13
N PHE A 84 -0.34 -3.07 11.84
CA PHE A 84 0.58 -1.99 11.48
C PHE A 84 0.14 -1.24 10.23
N SER A 85 -0.37 -1.96 9.23
CA SER A 85 -0.85 -1.34 7.99
C SER A 85 -2.04 -0.40 8.25
N ASN A 86 -3.01 -0.85 9.03
CA ASN A 86 -4.15 -0.03 9.41
C ASN A 86 -3.73 1.20 10.21
N LEU A 87 -2.79 1.03 11.16
CA LEU A 87 -2.25 2.14 11.93
C LEU A 87 -1.50 3.15 11.05
N PHE A 88 -0.63 2.68 10.15
CA PHE A 88 0.08 3.56 9.22
C PHE A 88 -0.89 4.28 8.28
N LYS A 89 -1.98 3.65 7.86
CA LYS A 89 -3.02 4.33 7.07
C LYS A 89 -3.67 5.48 7.85
N GLN A 90 -3.93 5.29 9.13
CA GLN A 90 -4.44 6.36 10.01
C GLN A 90 -3.43 7.50 10.18
N MET A 91 -2.14 7.16 10.29
CA MET A 91 -1.04 8.13 10.45
C MET A 91 -0.49 8.70 9.13
N ASN A 92 -1.28 8.72 8.06
CA ASN A 92 -0.78 9.12 6.74
C ASN A 92 -0.30 10.60 6.69
N PRO A 93 0.52 10.97 5.69
CA PRO A 93 1.06 12.33 5.56
C PRO A 93 0.03 13.46 5.46
N SER A 94 -1.17 13.20 4.93
CA SER A 94 -2.24 14.21 4.87
C SER A 94 -2.81 14.53 6.26
N VAL A 95 -2.79 13.57 7.18
CA VAL A 95 -3.25 13.77 8.57
C VAL A 95 -2.12 14.28 9.46
N TYR A 96 -0.91 13.71 9.32
CA TYR A 96 0.26 14.03 10.14
C TYR A 96 1.44 14.53 9.29
N PRO A 97 1.36 15.76 8.73
CA PRO A 97 2.40 16.27 7.83
C PRO A 97 3.78 16.36 8.49
N GLY A 98 3.84 16.65 9.80
CA GLY A 98 5.09 16.66 10.58
C GLY A 98 5.75 15.28 10.76
N PHE A 99 5.01 14.20 10.48
CA PHE A 99 5.48 12.82 10.56
C PHE A 99 5.80 12.18 9.19
N SER A 100 5.60 12.92 8.08
CA SER A 100 5.67 12.37 6.72
C SER A 100 6.95 11.61 6.36
N PHE A 101 8.12 12.12 6.78
CA PHE A 101 9.40 11.45 6.49
C PHE A 101 9.57 10.17 7.30
N SER A 102 9.28 10.22 8.60
CA SER A 102 9.30 9.03 9.46
C SER A 102 8.27 8.00 9.03
N TRP A 103 7.11 8.44 8.56
CA TRP A 103 6.07 7.56 8.01
C TRP A 103 6.57 6.82 6.77
N LEU A 104 7.19 7.54 5.81
CA LEU A 104 7.76 6.92 4.62
C LEU A 104 8.87 5.92 4.98
N GLU A 105 9.74 6.25 5.94
CA GLU A 105 10.78 5.33 6.45
C GLU A 105 10.17 4.05 7.08
N LEU A 106 9.03 4.16 7.77
CA LEU A 106 8.34 3.01 8.37
C LEU A 106 7.70 2.12 7.31
N VAL A 107 6.96 2.73 6.38
CA VAL A 107 6.29 2.00 5.29
C VAL A 107 7.31 1.33 4.37
N SER A 108 8.43 1.99 4.06
CA SER A 108 9.53 1.44 3.24
C SER A 108 10.53 0.59 4.01
N SER A 109 10.28 0.32 5.29
CA SER A 109 11.22 -0.40 6.16
C SER A 109 11.52 -1.80 5.62
N PRO A 110 12.78 -2.27 5.71
CA PRO A 110 13.14 -3.66 5.38
C PRO A 110 12.44 -4.68 6.30
N PHE A 111 11.88 -4.24 7.42
CA PHE A 111 11.15 -5.08 8.38
C PHE A 111 9.64 -5.13 8.10
N PHE A 112 9.13 -4.35 7.15
CA PHE A 112 7.70 -4.24 6.85
C PHE A 112 7.41 -4.53 5.37
N MET A 113 7.86 -3.68 4.46
CA MET A 113 7.46 -3.73 3.05
C MET A 113 7.78 -5.06 2.35
N PRO A 114 8.99 -5.64 2.47
CA PRO A 114 9.27 -6.92 1.81
C PRO A 114 8.33 -8.03 2.29
N PHE A 115 7.79 -7.95 3.51
CA PHE A 115 6.85 -8.95 4.06
C PHE A 115 5.43 -8.70 3.59
N MET A 116 5.05 -7.45 3.39
CA MET A 116 3.81 -7.11 2.72
C MET A 116 3.82 -7.67 1.29
N LEU A 117 4.95 -7.56 0.59
CA LEU A 117 5.10 -7.97 -0.82
C LEU A 117 5.45 -9.45 -1.04
N LYS A 118 6.04 -10.15 -0.06
CA LYS A 118 6.47 -11.54 -0.21
C LYS A 118 5.27 -12.45 -0.50
N SER A 119 5.32 -13.09 -1.67
CA SER A 119 4.40 -14.16 -2.05
C SER A 119 4.65 -15.39 -1.16
N SER A 120 3.68 -15.73 -0.31
CA SER A 120 3.63 -17.00 0.39
C SER A 120 2.63 -17.93 -0.29
N SER A 121 2.94 -19.23 -0.36
CA SER A 121 2.02 -20.28 -0.80
C SER A 121 0.84 -20.48 0.15
N ASP A 122 0.99 -20.08 1.41
CA ASP A 122 0.12 -20.51 2.50
C ASP A 122 -0.91 -19.45 2.93
N PHE A 123 -0.76 -18.20 2.48
CA PHE A 123 -1.64 -17.08 2.79
C PHE A 123 -1.94 -16.25 1.57
N ASP A 124 -3.16 -15.72 1.53
CA ASP A 124 -3.64 -14.90 0.43
C ASP A 124 -2.84 -13.60 0.35
N ASN A 125 -1.90 -13.53 -0.59
CA ASN A 125 -1.02 -12.37 -0.78
C ASN A 125 -1.84 -11.10 -1.12
N HIS A 126 -3.07 -11.27 -1.61
CA HIS A 126 -3.94 -10.17 -1.99
C HIS A 126 -4.31 -9.27 -0.82
N GLU A 127 -4.50 -9.78 0.40
CA GLU A 127 -4.86 -8.92 1.55
C GLU A 127 -3.71 -7.99 1.94
N ARG A 128 -2.49 -8.53 2.08
CA ARG A 128 -1.29 -7.73 2.39
C ARG A 128 -0.98 -6.74 1.27
N TRP A 129 -1.08 -7.18 0.02
CA TRP A 129 -0.84 -6.28 -1.11
C TRP A 129 -1.87 -5.16 -1.15
N PHE A 130 -3.14 -5.47 -0.95
CA PHE A 130 -4.20 -4.47 -0.85
C PHE A 130 -3.88 -3.44 0.24
N LYS A 131 -3.48 -3.88 1.43
CA LYS A 131 -3.06 -2.96 2.51
C LYS A 131 -1.87 -2.07 2.13
N LEU A 132 -0.86 -2.60 1.45
CA LEU A 132 0.26 -1.79 0.97
C LEU A 132 -0.17 -0.81 -0.13
N GLN A 133 -1.07 -1.23 -1.01
CA GLN A 133 -1.66 -0.36 -2.02
C GLN A 133 -2.43 0.79 -1.38
N GLU A 134 -3.22 0.56 -0.33
CA GLU A 134 -3.91 1.62 0.42
C GLU A 134 -2.92 2.66 0.97
N LEU A 135 -1.77 2.21 1.52
CA LEU A 135 -0.72 3.10 2.02
C LEU A 135 -0.08 3.94 0.90
N LEU A 136 0.29 3.32 -0.22
CA LEU A 136 0.84 4.05 -1.37
C LEU A 136 -0.18 5.02 -1.97
N THR A 137 -1.45 4.66 -1.97
CA THR A 137 -2.54 5.51 -2.47
C THR A 137 -2.72 6.75 -1.60
N ALA A 138 -2.70 6.60 -0.27
CA ALA A 138 -2.71 7.74 0.64
C ALA A 138 -1.51 8.68 0.42
N LEU A 139 -0.32 8.12 0.19
CA LEU A 139 0.88 8.90 -0.13
C LEU A 139 0.80 9.61 -1.49
N PHE A 140 0.28 8.93 -2.52
CA PHE A 140 0.11 9.51 -3.84
C PHE A 140 -0.95 10.61 -3.84
N LEU A 141 -2.05 10.41 -3.13
CA LEU A 141 -3.06 11.44 -2.92
C LEU A 141 -2.47 12.67 -2.23
N PHE A 142 -1.68 12.48 -1.17
CA PHE A 142 -0.95 13.58 -0.53
C PHE A 142 -0.10 14.38 -1.54
N PHE A 143 0.63 13.69 -2.44
CA PHE A 143 1.38 14.39 -3.49
C PHE A 143 0.48 15.05 -4.53
N LYS A 144 -0.60 14.39 -4.95
CA LYS A 144 -1.57 14.94 -5.92
C LYS A 144 -2.22 16.23 -5.41
N GLU A 145 -2.43 16.32 -4.10
CA GLU A 145 -2.98 17.50 -3.42
C GLU A 145 -1.95 18.60 -3.15
N ASN A 146 -0.64 18.33 -3.26
CA ASN A 146 0.40 19.30 -2.90
C ASN A 146 1.37 19.63 -4.04
N ILE A 147 1.33 18.88 -5.16
CA ILE A 147 2.14 19.09 -6.36
C ILE A 147 1.22 19.60 -7.47
N TYR A 148 1.40 20.88 -7.81
CA TYR A 148 0.64 21.56 -8.87
C TYR A 148 1.55 22.02 -10.00
N ASP A 149 0.99 22.08 -11.20
CA ASP A 149 1.66 22.71 -12.33
C ASP A 149 1.82 24.22 -12.08
N ASN A 150 2.93 24.79 -12.53
CA ASN A 150 3.27 26.22 -12.39
C ASN A 150 3.41 26.77 -10.95
N CYS A 151 3.55 25.90 -9.93
CA CYS A 151 3.87 26.33 -8.57
C CYS A 151 5.24 25.77 -8.12
N THR A 152 5.99 26.56 -7.36
CA THR A 152 7.26 26.09 -6.80
C THR A 152 6.96 25.17 -5.62
N SER A 153 7.25 23.88 -5.77
CA SER A 153 7.14 22.91 -4.69
C SER A 153 8.13 23.22 -3.56
N SER A 154 7.76 22.93 -2.32
CA SER A 154 8.68 23.10 -1.20
C SER A 154 9.85 22.10 -1.30
N PRO A 155 11.08 22.47 -0.89
CA PRO A 155 12.22 21.55 -0.93
C PRO A 155 11.98 20.25 -0.13
N ALA A 156 11.19 20.33 0.94
CA ALA A 156 10.81 19.16 1.73
C ALA A 156 9.88 18.23 0.96
N LEU A 157 8.88 18.77 0.26
CA LEU A 157 7.96 17.99 -0.57
C LEU A 157 8.72 17.31 -1.72
N GLU A 158 9.62 18.04 -2.39
CA GLU A 158 10.45 17.47 -3.46
C GLU A 158 11.34 16.33 -2.96
N LYS A 159 11.93 16.47 -1.77
CA LYS A 159 12.75 15.41 -1.16
C LYS A 159 11.94 14.19 -0.75
N LEU A 160 10.73 14.38 -0.21
CA LEU A 160 9.83 13.27 0.12
C LEU A 160 9.38 12.55 -1.16
N PHE A 161 9.08 13.30 -2.21
CA PHE A 161 8.70 12.75 -3.51
C PHE A 161 9.86 11.97 -4.14
N GLU A 162 11.08 12.50 -4.13
CA GLU A 162 12.29 11.80 -4.59
C GLU A 162 12.49 10.46 -3.86
N GLY A 163 12.29 10.43 -2.54
CA GLY A 163 12.32 9.20 -1.75
C GLY A 163 11.24 8.19 -2.17
N THR A 164 10.03 8.70 -2.45
CA THR A 164 8.91 7.88 -2.93
C THR A 164 9.17 7.29 -4.30
N LEU A 165 9.76 8.06 -5.23
CA LEU A 165 10.15 7.54 -6.55
C LEU A 165 11.15 6.39 -6.43
N LYS A 166 12.19 6.55 -5.59
CA LYS A 166 13.18 5.48 -5.35
C LYS A 166 12.51 4.24 -4.77
N LEU A 167 11.58 4.43 -3.84
CA LEU A 167 10.80 3.35 -3.30
C LEU A 167 10.01 2.62 -4.40
N CYS A 168 9.27 3.35 -5.24
CA CYS A 168 8.52 2.74 -6.34
C CYS A 168 9.43 1.99 -7.30
N LEU A 169 10.63 2.51 -7.61
CA LEU A 169 11.60 1.82 -8.48
C LEU A 169 12.08 0.49 -7.87
N VAL A 170 12.33 0.45 -6.56
CA VAL A 170 12.69 -0.81 -5.86
C VAL A 170 11.55 -1.82 -5.97
N VAL A 171 10.30 -1.39 -5.71
CA VAL A 171 9.13 -2.28 -5.81
C VAL A 171 8.91 -2.73 -7.26
N LEU A 172 9.11 -1.87 -8.26
CA LEU A 172 9.05 -2.21 -9.69
C LEU A 172 10.07 -3.29 -10.06
N HIS A 173 11.29 -3.19 -9.54
CA HIS A 173 12.34 -4.16 -9.82
C HIS A 173 12.12 -5.50 -9.10
N ASP A 174 11.78 -5.46 -7.81
CA ASP A 174 11.71 -6.65 -6.97
C ASP A 174 10.35 -7.36 -7.05
N TYR A 175 9.26 -6.61 -7.21
CA TYR A 175 7.87 -7.09 -7.16
C TYR A 175 6.97 -6.39 -8.21
N PRO A 176 7.30 -6.45 -9.51
CA PRO A 176 6.53 -5.79 -10.57
C PRO A 176 5.07 -6.27 -10.63
N GLU A 177 4.79 -7.49 -10.19
CA GLU A 177 3.45 -8.06 -10.10
C GLU A 177 2.50 -7.16 -9.29
N PHE A 178 2.99 -6.58 -8.19
CA PHE A 178 2.22 -5.70 -7.33
C PHE A 178 1.72 -4.47 -8.11
N PHE A 179 2.60 -3.79 -8.84
CA PHE A 179 2.19 -2.65 -9.65
C PHE A 179 1.28 -3.05 -10.80
N SER A 180 1.53 -4.21 -11.44
CA SER A 180 0.67 -4.72 -12.51
C SER A 180 -0.74 -5.07 -12.02
N MET A 181 -0.89 -5.44 -10.73
CA MET A 181 -2.17 -5.78 -10.12
C MET A 181 -2.98 -4.52 -9.76
N TYR A 182 -2.30 -3.52 -9.18
CA TYR A 182 -2.96 -2.33 -8.61
C TYR A 182 -2.77 -1.04 -9.43
N TYR A 183 -2.34 -1.15 -10.70
CA TYR A 183 -2.01 0.00 -11.54
C TYR A 183 -3.15 1.02 -11.62
N PHE A 184 -4.40 0.55 -11.75
CA PHE A 184 -5.58 1.40 -11.94
C PHE A 184 -5.73 2.40 -10.80
N GLU A 185 -5.75 1.88 -9.58
CA GLU A 185 -5.95 2.68 -8.38
C GLU A 185 -4.75 3.60 -8.08
N LEU A 186 -3.53 3.08 -8.24
CA LEU A 186 -2.31 3.83 -7.97
C LEU A 186 -2.12 5.00 -8.94
N ILE A 187 -2.41 4.80 -10.24
CA ILE A 187 -2.22 5.85 -11.26
C ILE A 187 -3.28 6.95 -11.14
N ASN A 188 -4.50 6.60 -10.77
CA ASN A 188 -5.57 7.57 -10.55
C ASN A 188 -5.24 8.56 -9.41
N HIS A 189 -4.44 8.10 -8.43
CA HIS A 189 -4.04 8.89 -7.28
C HIS A 189 -2.68 9.58 -7.42
N LEU A 190 -1.87 9.23 -8.43
CA LEU A 190 -0.62 9.95 -8.70
C LEU A 190 -0.89 11.38 -9.22
N PRO A 191 -0.07 12.39 -8.85
CA PRO A 191 -0.13 13.69 -9.51
C PRO A 191 0.07 13.53 -11.03
N LEU A 192 -0.51 14.40 -11.85
CA LEU A 192 -0.27 14.39 -13.31
C LEU A 192 1.06 15.05 -13.65
N TYR A 193 1.43 16.08 -12.89
CA TYR A 193 2.64 16.85 -13.09
C TYR A 193 3.86 16.11 -12.53
N LYS A 194 5.00 16.13 -13.25
CA LYS A 194 6.29 15.53 -12.86
C LYS A 194 6.29 14.00 -12.60
N THR A 195 5.26 13.26 -13.03
CA THR A 195 5.15 11.81 -12.77
C THR A 195 5.02 10.95 -14.04
N GLY A 196 5.19 11.53 -15.22
CA GLY A 196 5.04 10.81 -16.50
C GLY A 196 5.88 9.53 -16.56
N ASP A 197 7.16 9.61 -16.19
CA ASP A 197 8.05 8.46 -16.19
C ASP A 197 7.64 7.38 -15.18
N LEU A 198 7.20 7.77 -13.99
CA LEU A 198 6.71 6.82 -12.99
C LEU A 198 5.41 6.14 -13.46
N ARG A 199 4.46 6.91 -14.01
CA ARG A 199 3.20 6.38 -14.55
C ARG A 199 3.48 5.37 -15.65
N ASN A 200 4.37 5.70 -16.59
CA ASN A 200 4.78 4.79 -17.64
C ASN A 200 5.46 3.55 -17.08
N SER A 201 6.32 3.70 -16.06
CA SER A 201 6.98 2.56 -15.42
C SER A 201 5.97 1.62 -14.74
N ILE A 202 4.99 2.16 -14.02
CA ILE A 202 3.92 1.37 -13.38
C ILE A 202 3.05 0.66 -14.43
N LEU A 203 2.65 1.37 -15.50
CA LEU A 203 1.86 0.78 -16.59
C LEU A 203 2.63 -0.29 -17.38
N ALA A 204 3.96 -0.16 -17.45
CA ALA A 204 4.84 -1.14 -18.07
C ALA A 204 5.19 -2.30 -17.13
N ALA A 205 4.73 -2.31 -15.87
CA ALA A 205 4.97 -3.42 -14.97
C ALA A 205 4.18 -4.65 -15.41
N TYR A 206 4.86 -5.80 -15.46
CA TYR A 206 4.25 -7.08 -15.78
C TYR A 206 4.87 -8.20 -14.93
N PRO A 207 4.15 -9.32 -14.72
CA PRO A 207 4.67 -10.44 -13.93
C PRO A 207 6.00 -10.99 -14.49
N LYS A 208 6.97 -11.28 -13.62
CA LYS A 208 8.31 -11.77 -14.01
C LYS A 208 8.28 -13.07 -14.79
N ALA A 209 7.24 -13.89 -14.60
CA ALA A 209 7.05 -15.15 -15.31
C ALA A 209 6.64 -14.94 -16.78
N LEU A 210 6.08 -13.78 -17.13
CA LEU A 210 5.64 -13.48 -18.49
C LEU A 210 6.85 -13.09 -19.35
N ARG A 211 6.98 -13.74 -20.51
CA ARG A 211 7.93 -13.33 -21.56
C ARG A 211 7.17 -12.54 -22.61
N LEU A 212 7.44 -11.24 -22.69
CA LEU A 212 6.86 -10.41 -23.73
C LEU A 212 7.54 -10.70 -25.07
N PRO A 213 6.77 -10.78 -26.17
CA PRO A 213 7.33 -10.82 -27.51
C PRO A 213 8.08 -9.51 -27.81
N ASP A 214 9.03 -9.57 -28.74
CA ASP A 214 9.75 -8.38 -29.20
C ASP A 214 8.75 -7.39 -29.84
N PRO A 215 8.61 -6.16 -29.31
CA PRO A 215 7.66 -5.18 -29.83
C PRO A 215 8.00 -4.68 -31.24
N THR A 216 9.22 -4.95 -31.73
CA THR A 216 9.66 -4.57 -33.08
C THR A 216 9.29 -5.61 -34.15
N VAL A 217 8.86 -6.80 -33.74
CA VAL A 217 8.37 -7.86 -34.63
C VAL A 217 6.86 -7.72 -34.77
N GLU A 218 6.36 -7.78 -36.01
CA GLU A 218 4.93 -7.62 -36.32
C GLU A 218 4.10 -8.74 -35.63
N ILE A 219 3.32 -8.37 -34.60
CA ILE A 219 2.52 -9.30 -33.82
C ILE A 219 1.20 -9.58 -34.55
N VAL A 220 1.04 -10.78 -35.09
CA VAL A 220 -0.14 -11.15 -35.91
C VAL A 220 -1.37 -11.47 -35.05
N LYS A 221 -1.21 -11.88 -33.77
CA LYS A 221 -2.31 -12.11 -32.81
C LYS A 221 -1.87 -11.87 -31.36
N PHE A 222 -2.66 -11.11 -30.61
CA PHE A 222 -2.61 -11.06 -29.15
C PHE A 222 -3.46 -12.20 -28.58
N GLU A 223 -2.85 -13.15 -27.88
CA GLU A 223 -3.58 -14.11 -27.05
C GLU A 223 -3.72 -13.54 -25.64
N PHE A 224 -4.96 -13.35 -25.19
CA PHE A 224 -5.23 -12.90 -23.82
C PHE A 224 -4.90 -14.01 -22.84
N ALA A 225 -4.06 -13.71 -21.85
CA ALA A 225 -3.75 -14.66 -20.79
C ALA A 225 -4.95 -14.79 -19.84
N ASN A 226 -5.73 -15.85 -19.98
CA ASN A 226 -6.90 -16.14 -19.13
C ASN A 226 -6.54 -16.83 -17.80
N GLY A 227 -5.42 -16.44 -17.19
CA GLY A 227 -4.93 -17.02 -15.94
C GLY A 227 -5.60 -16.43 -14.68
N GLN A 228 -5.37 -17.04 -13.52
CA GLN A 228 -5.90 -16.57 -12.23
C GLN A 228 -5.60 -15.08 -11.99
N ALA A 229 -4.38 -14.63 -12.27
CA ALA A 229 -3.99 -13.23 -12.08
C ALA A 229 -4.81 -12.24 -12.93
N GLU A 230 -5.33 -12.65 -14.09
CA GLU A 230 -6.23 -11.81 -14.90
C GLU A 230 -7.64 -11.78 -14.29
N GLN A 231 -8.11 -12.90 -13.75
CA GLN A 231 -9.37 -12.95 -13.02
C GLN A 231 -9.34 -12.10 -11.76
N ASP A 232 -8.23 -12.14 -11.00
CA ASP A 232 -8.02 -11.32 -9.81
C ASP A 232 -8.03 -9.82 -10.15
N ARG A 233 -7.37 -9.43 -11.25
CA ARG A 233 -7.42 -8.05 -11.77
C ARG A 233 -8.84 -7.63 -12.14
N GLN A 234 -9.59 -8.48 -12.83
CA GLN A 234 -10.97 -8.19 -13.20
C GLN A 234 -11.87 -8.04 -11.97
N ALA A 235 -11.69 -8.88 -10.95
CA ALA A 235 -12.41 -8.78 -9.69
C ALA A 235 -12.12 -7.45 -8.96
N LEU A 236 -10.85 -7.00 -8.95
CA LEU A 236 -10.47 -5.70 -8.39
C LEU A 236 -11.09 -4.53 -9.16
N LEU A 237 -11.06 -4.57 -10.50
CA LEU A 237 -11.71 -3.54 -11.31
C LEU A 237 -13.22 -3.50 -11.07
N GLN A 238 -13.85 -4.67 -10.92
CA GLN A 238 -15.27 -4.76 -10.60
C GLN A 238 -15.58 -4.15 -9.23
N TYR A 239 -14.74 -4.38 -8.23
CA TYR A 239 -14.85 -3.76 -6.91
C TYR A 239 -14.83 -2.23 -6.97
N TYR A 240 -13.94 -1.62 -7.79
CA TYR A 240 -13.92 -0.17 -7.96
C TYR A 240 -15.14 0.38 -8.71
N VAL A 241 -15.67 -0.36 -9.68
CA VAL A 241 -16.87 0.05 -10.45
C VAL A 241 -18.16 -0.08 -9.63
N ASP A 242 -18.19 -0.98 -8.65
CA ASP A 242 -19.34 -1.21 -7.76
C ASP A 242 -19.42 -0.22 -6.59
N GLU A 243 -18.60 0.84 -6.61
CA GLU A 243 -18.75 1.94 -5.66
C GLU A 243 -20.16 2.55 -5.74
N PRO A 244 -20.83 2.83 -4.59
CA PRO A 244 -22.22 3.26 -4.55
C PRO A 244 -22.51 4.50 -5.41
N ASP A 245 -21.54 5.40 -5.51
CA ASP A 245 -21.64 6.65 -6.25
C ASP A 245 -21.78 6.45 -7.76
N TYR A 246 -21.32 5.30 -8.29
CA TYR A 246 -21.38 4.97 -9.72
C TYR A 246 -22.51 4.00 -10.09
N TYR A 247 -23.28 3.49 -9.14
CA TYR A 247 -24.27 2.44 -9.38
C TYR A 247 -25.35 2.85 -10.41
N SER A 248 -25.83 4.09 -10.32
CA SER A 248 -26.84 4.63 -11.25
C SER A 248 -26.27 4.77 -12.66
N LEU A 249 -25.05 5.32 -12.78
CA LEU A 249 -24.34 5.48 -14.05
C LEU A 249 -24.05 4.13 -14.70
N LYS A 250 -23.55 3.16 -13.92
CA LYS A 250 -23.31 1.78 -14.38
C LYS A 250 -24.59 1.16 -14.94
N THR A 251 -25.70 1.29 -14.21
CA THR A 251 -27.00 0.73 -14.62
C THR A 251 -27.50 1.33 -15.94
N GLU A 252 -27.45 2.65 -16.10
CA GLU A 252 -27.87 3.29 -17.36
C GLU A 252 -26.89 3.00 -18.50
N LEU A 253 -25.58 2.88 -18.22
CA LEU A 253 -24.57 2.48 -19.20
C LEU A 253 -24.82 1.05 -19.69
N ASP A 254 -25.09 0.09 -18.82
CA ASP A 254 -25.40 -1.29 -19.19
C ASP A 254 -26.66 -1.37 -20.07
N LYS A 255 -27.70 -0.59 -19.74
CA LYS A 255 -28.90 -0.45 -20.57
C LYS A 255 -28.57 0.14 -21.93
N TYR A 256 -27.77 1.21 -21.98
CA TYR A 256 -27.35 1.82 -23.24
C TYR A 256 -26.53 0.85 -24.09
N LEU A 257 -25.56 0.15 -23.52
CA LEU A 257 -24.70 -0.78 -24.26
C LEU A 257 -25.50 -1.96 -24.83
N SER A 258 -26.54 -2.41 -24.11
CA SER A 258 -27.41 -3.50 -24.54
C SER A 258 -28.47 -3.07 -25.57
N SER A 259 -29.03 -1.87 -25.43
CA SER A 259 -30.19 -1.41 -26.23
C SER A 259 -29.85 -0.38 -27.31
N LYS A 260 -28.72 0.31 -27.20
CA LYS A 260 -28.34 1.52 -27.95
C LYS A 260 -29.41 2.63 -27.92
N SER A 261 -30.22 2.67 -26.86
CA SER A 261 -31.30 3.65 -26.67
C SER A 261 -30.76 5.07 -26.46
N GLU A 262 -31.32 6.03 -27.22
CA GLU A 262 -30.98 7.45 -27.13
C GLU A 262 -31.38 8.07 -25.77
N ASP A 263 -32.47 7.60 -25.16
CA ASP A 263 -32.91 8.04 -23.83
C ASP A 263 -31.89 7.67 -22.74
N CYS A 264 -31.24 6.51 -22.85
CA CYS A 264 -30.18 6.12 -21.91
C CYS A 264 -28.93 6.98 -22.13
N LEU A 265 -28.60 7.32 -23.38
CA LEU A 265 -27.48 8.21 -23.70
C LEU A 265 -27.66 9.60 -23.09
N ILE A 266 -28.86 10.18 -23.18
CA ILE A 266 -29.21 11.49 -22.60
C ILE A 266 -29.05 11.49 -21.08
N LYS A 267 -29.25 10.35 -20.39
CA LYS A 267 -29.07 10.27 -18.94
C LYS A 267 -27.60 10.13 -18.52
N ILE A 268 -26.73 9.68 -19.42
CA ILE A 268 -25.31 9.45 -19.16
C ILE A 268 -24.48 10.71 -19.43
N CYS A 269 -24.85 11.50 -20.44
CA CYS A 269 -24.12 12.68 -20.92
C CYS A 269 -24.76 14.00 -20.44
#